data_AF-A0A432VQE5-F1
#
_entry.id   AF-A0A432VQE5-F1
#
_cell.length_a   1.000
_cell.length_b   1.000
_cell.length_c   1.000
_cell.angle_alpha   90.00
_cell.angle_beta   90.00
_cell.angle_gamma   90.00
#
_symmetry.space_group_name_H-M   'P 1'
#
loop_
_entity.id
_entity.type
_entity.pdbx_description
1 polymer ?
#
loop_
_entity_poly.entity_id
_entity_poly.type
_entity_poly.pdbx_seq_one_letter_code
_entity_poly.pdbx_strand_id
1 'polypeptide(L)'
;MLLIIIVGKSIFFSGYSPDFHSLTPNEIKSSESDIANDTSMQSLEFANSDPANNSNIIENNIDLELFRGLSKTDLMRRLIETGNFTPDILLALVERNLIDVNEILRDDHPNGSEHYTPLFAALVTGEATNEHIQAFIDHGAYIDPSLEGWNYIIAKENNANADILIQHAKYDHKSIWEITELAFHFRNMALFRHLAEQNQLPGEQLDSLIEATAARLAQSKNTGAPTEPLVEQIQYLQALTSLNSEQALWLLELEKTLEVKEQ
;
A
#
# COMPACT_ATOMS: atom_id res chain seq x y z
N MET A 1 49.29 5.38 7.45
CA MET A 1 48.32 4.52 8.14
C MET A 1 47.14 5.42 8.51
N LEU A 2 46.16 5.49 7.62
CA LEU A 2 45.02 6.41 7.72
C LEU A 2 43.82 5.61 8.22
N LEU A 3 43.28 6.01 9.38
CA LEU A 3 42.13 5.39 10.02
C LEU A 3 40.87 6.02 9.40
N ILE A 4 40.14 5.28 8.57
CA ILE A 4 38.83 5.70 8.07
C ILE A 4 37.79 5.32 9.13
N ILE A 5 37.20 6.34 9.76
CA ILE A 5 36.06 6.18 10.67
C ILE A 5 34.81 6.15 9.80
N ILE A 6 34.25 4.96 9.59
CA ILE A 6 32.93 4.79 8.97
C ILE A 6 31.90 5.08 10.07
N VAL A 7 31.25 6.24 9.98
CA VAL A 7 30.10 6.58 10.83
C VAL A 7 28.88 5.91 10.21
N GLY A 8 28.62 4.67 10.62
CA GLY A 8 27.38 3.96 10.31
C GLY A 8 26.19 4.69 10.93
N LYS A 9 25.36 5.28 10.07
CA LYS A 9 24.10 5.89 10.47
C LYS A 9 23.09 4.75 10.66
N SER A 10 23.01 4.21 11.87
CA SER A 10 22.01 3.21 12.24
C SER A 10 20.61 3.83 12.14
N ILE A 11 19.86 3.47 11.11
CA ILE A 11 18.44 3.77 11.03
C ILE A 11 17.71 2.72 11.87
N PHE A 12 17.37 3.08 13.11
CA PHE A 12 16.50 2.30 13.97
C PHE A 12 15.06 2.48 13.48
N PHE A 13 14.53 1.51 12.74
CA PHE A 13 13.09 1.41 12.50
C PHE A 13 12.44 0.67 13.65
N SER A 14 11.79 1.44 14.53
CA SER A 14 10.86 0.95 15.53
C SER A 14 9.67 0.29 14.81
N GLY A 15 9.68 -1.04 14.74
CA GLY A 15 8.57 -1.82 14.25
C GLY A 15 7.33 -1.61 15.13
N TYR A 16 6.25 -1.14 14.52
CA TYR A 16 4.91 -1.34 15.04
C TYR A 16 4.09 -2.04 13.97
N SER A 17 3.86 -3.33 14.19
CA SER A 17 2.90 -4.15 13.48
C SER A 17 1.55 -3.95 14.18
N PRO A 18 0.47 -3.53 13.50
CA PRO A 18 -0.84 -3.58 14.13
C PRO A 18 -1.29 -5.05 14.20
N ASP A 19 -1.37 -5.58 15.41
CA ASP A 19 -2.02 -6.86 15.71
C ASP A 19 -3.51 -6.74 15.38
N PHE A 20 -3.93 -7.29 14.24
CA PHE A 20 -5.33 -7.58 13.96
C PHE A 20 -5.71 -8.88 14.67
N HIS A 21 -6.27 -8.76 15.88
CA HIS A 21 -6.94 -9.89 16.52
C HIS A 21 -8.19 -10.26 15.71
N SER A 22 -8.15 -11.44 15.11
CA SER A 22 -9.28 -12.10 14.45
C SER A 22 -10.44 -12.29 15.44
N LEU A 23 -11.57 -11.63 15.19
CA LEU A 23 -12.84 -11.95 15.84
C LEU A 23 -13.68 -12.79 14.88
N THR A 24 -13.90 -14.06 15.23
CA THR A 24 -14.79 -14.97 14.51
C THR A 24 -16.25 -14.58 14.72
N PRO A 25 -17.14 -14.64 13.70
CA PRO A 25 -18.56 -14.35 13.87
C PRO A 25 -19.27 -15.56 14.49
N ASN A 26 -19.93 -15.37 15.64
CA ASN A 26 -20.88 -16.32 16.20
C ASN A 26 -22.32 -15.88 15.90
N GLU A 27 -23.05 -16.79 15.25
CA GLU A 27 -24.48 -17.09 15.40
C GLU A 27 -25.51 -15.95 15.24
N ILE A 28 -26.06 -15.83 14.02
CA ILE A 28 -27.38 -15.22 13.77
C ILE A 28 -28.45 -16.28 14.07
N LYS A 29 -29.29 -16.03 15.08
CA LYS A 29 -30.56 -16.75 15.27
C LYS A 29 -31.69 -16.04 14.53
N SER A 30 -32.29 -16.78 13.61
CA SER A 30 -33.56 -16.50 12.94
C SER A 30 -34.69 -16.30 13.94
N SER A 31 -35.53 -15.28 13.71
CA SER A 31 -36.93 -15.31 14.14
C SER A 31 -37.80 -14.70 13.05
N GLU A 32 -38.57 -15.56 12.40
CA GLU A 32 -39.70 -15.24 11.54
C GLU A 32 -40.81 -14.59 12.38
N SER A 33 -41.49 -13.60 11.79
CA SER A 33 -42.92 -13.40 12.06
C SER A 33 -43.57 -12.67 10.89
N ASP A 34 -44.51 -13.37 10.27
CA ASP A 34 -45.47 -12.92 9.26
C ASP A 34 -46.36 -11.79 9.77
N ILE A 35 -46.66 -10.79 8.92
CA ILE A 35 -48.02 -10.23 8.74
C ILE A 35 -48.18 -9.77 7.28
N ALA A 36 -49.21 -10.29 6.62
CA ALA A 36 -49.64 -10.03 5.25
C ALA A 36 -50.60 -8.81 5.12
N ASN A 37 -50.90 -8.46 3.86
CA ASN A 37 -52.00 -7.62 3.28
C ASN A 37 -51.53 -6.28 2.67
N ASP A 38 -52.01 -5.77 1.52
CA ASP A 38 -52.92 -6.23 0.47
C ASP A 38 -52.89 -5.16 -0.69
N THR A 39 -52.70 -5.62 -1.93
CA THR A 39 -53.26 -5.20 -3.25
C THR A 39 -53.52 -3.74 -3.69
N SER A 40 -52.89 -3.33 -4.82
CA SER A 40 -53.48 -2.74 -6.08
C SER A 40 -52.58 -1.67 -6.75
N MET A 41 -51.92 -1.93 -7.89
CA MET A 41 -52.36 -1.69 -9.29
C MET A 41 -52.57 -0.22 -9.70
N GLN A 42 -51.63 0.36 -10.48
CA GLN A 42 -51.80 0.89 -11.86
C GLN A 42 -50.75 1.96 -12.31
N SER A 43 -49.95 1.57 -13.32
CA SER A 43 -49.58 2.29 -14.58
C SER A 43 -49.13 3.78 -14.56
N LEU A 44 -47.94 4.10 -15.10
CA LEU A 44 -47.62 4.33 -16.52
C LEU A 44 -46.19 4.90 -16.69
N GLU A 45 -45.54 4.46 -17.78
CA GLU A 45 -44.24 4.87 -18.31
C GLU A 45 -44.11 6.39 -18.53
N PHE A 46 -42.92 6.96 -18.35
CA PHE A 46 -42.26 7.80 -19.37
C PHE A 46 -40.74 7.78 -19.18
N ALA A 47 -40.05 7.53 -20.28
CA ALA A 47 -38.62 7.43 -20.44
C ALA A 47 -37.87 8.70 -20.06
N ASN A 48 -36.70 8.52 -19.43
CA ASN A 48 -35.48 9.28 -19.71
C ASN A 48 -34.29 8.38 -19.38
N SER A 49 -33.79 7.73 -20.43
CA SER A 49 -32.56 6.96 -20.43
C SER A 49 -31.38 7.92 -20.54
N ASP A 50 -30.73 8.22 -19.41
CA ASP A 50 -29.37 8.78 -19.39
C ASP A 50 -28.35 7.63 -19.40
N PRO A 51 -27.39 7.59 -20.36
CA PRO A 51 -26.39 6.53 -20.45
C PRO A 51 -25.12 6.92 -19.67
N ALA A 52 -25.27 7.22 -18.38
CA ALA A 52 -24.15 7.58 -17.51
C ALA A 52 -24.38 7.08 -16.06
N ASN A 53 -24.74 5.82 -15.92
CA ASN A 53 -24.78 5.19 -14.60
C ASN A 53 -24.07 3.84 -14.67
N ASN A 54 -22.73 3.91 -14.77
CA ASN A 54 -21.87 2.77 -14.51
C ASN A 54 -21.45 2.74 -13.03
N SER A 55 -22.35 3.15 -12.14
CA SER A 55 -22.22 2.92 -10.70
C SER A 55 -22.60 1.47 -10.42
N ASN A 56 -21.68 0.55 -10.70
CA ASN A 56 -21.64 -0.77 -10.04
C ASN A 56 -21.17 -0.63 -8.59
N ILE A 57 -21.49 0.49 -7.94
CA ILE A 57 -21.12 0.79 -6.56
C ILE A 57 -22.24 0.27 -5.67
N ILE A 58 -22.04 -0.99 -5.28
CA ILE A 58 -22.41 -1.59 -4.00
C ILE A 58 -23.82 -2.22 -3.90
N GLU A 59 -23.88 -3.54 -4.12
CA GLU A 59 -24.93 -4.46 -3.61
C GLU A 59 -24.84 -4.72 -2.09
N ASN A 60 -23.99 -4.01 -1.35
CA ASN A 60 -24.05 -3.96 0.11
C ASN A 60 -24.97 -2.80 0.55
N ASN A 61 -26.10 -3.14 1.14
CA ASN A 61 -27.10 -2.21 1.66
C ASN A 61 -26.59 -1.40 2.89
N ILE A 62 -25.46 -0.70 2.75
CA ILE A 62 -24.84 0.12 3.79
C ILE A 62 -25.47 1.51 3.69
N ASP A 63 -26.10 1.92 4.78
CA ASP A 63 -26.72 3.24 4.87
C ASP A 63 -25.64 4.33 4.97
N LEU A 64 -25.39 4.97 3.81
CA LEU A 64 -24.58 6.18 3.59
C LEU A 64 -24.76 7.23 4.70
N GLU A 65 -26.02 7.41 5.11
CA GLU A 65 -26.44 8.50 5.99
C GLU A 65 -25.92 8.33 7.42
N LEU A 66 -25.54 7.12 7.82
CA LEU A 66 -24.94 6.86 9.14
C LEU A 66 -23.59 7.58 9.33
N PHE A 67 -22.95 8.01 8.24
CA PHE A 67 -21.67 8.70 8.27
C PHE A 67 -21.80 10.22 8.12
N ARG A 68 -23.00 10.73 7.81
CA ARG A 68 -23.22 12.16 7.55
C ARG A 68 -22.96 12.98 8.80
N GLY A 69 -22.10 13.99 8.66
CA GLY A 69 -21.83 14.98 9.72
C GLY A 69 -21.05 14.43 10.92
N LEU A 70 -20.49 13.22 10.82
CA LEU A 70 -19.55 12.72 11.82
C LEU A 70 -18.27 13.56 11.82
N SER A 71 -17.64 13.69 12.98
CA SER A 71 -16.27 14.19 13.05
C SER A 71 -15.33 13.19 12.36
N LYS A 72 -14.15 13.64 11.91
CA LYS A 72 -13.14 12.78 11.27
C LYS A 72 -12.80 11.54 12.10
N THR A 73 -12.56 11.75 13.40
CA THR A 73 -12.27 10.67 14.34
C THR A 73 -13.44 9.70 14.48
N ASP A 74 -14.68 10.21 14.56
CA ASP A 74 -15.86 9.35 14.69
C ASP A 74 -16.21 8.63 13.38
N LEU A 75 -15.96 9.25 12.23
CA LEU A 75 -16.10 8.65 10.91
C LEU A 75 -15.19 7.43 10.78
N MET A 76 -13.89 7.60 11.01
CA MET A 76 -12.92 6.52 10.92
C MET A 76 -13.22 5.41 11.92
N ARG A 77 -13.56 5.76 13.16
CA ARG A 77 -13.99 4.79 14.17
C ARG A 77 -15.21 3.99 13.67
N ARG A 78 -16.22 4.68 13.14
CA ARG A 78 -17.45 4.04 12.66
C ARG A 78 -17.20 3.14 11.46
N LEU A 79 -16.37 3.56 10.51
CA LEU A 79 -15.98 2.74 9.36
C LEU A 79 -15.33 1.43 9.80
N ILE A 80 -14.40 1.50 10.76
CA ILE A 80 -13.72 0.32 11.31
C ILE A 80 -14.69 -0.57 12.10
N GLU A 81 -15.48 0.00 13.01
CA GLU A 81 -16.44 -0.75 13.84
C GLU A 81 -17.50 -1.48 13.02
N THR A 82 -17.91 -0.90 11.91
CA THR A 82 -18.92 -1.48 11.02
C THR A 82 -18.32 -2.41 9.96
N GLY A 83 -16.99 -2.56 9.91
CA GLY A 83 -16.30 -3.35 8.90
C GLY A 83 -16.41 -2.77 7.48
N ASN A 84 -16.80 -1.50 7.36
CA ASN A 84 -17.05 -0.81 6.09
C ASN A 84 -15.86 0.04 5.65
N PHE A 85 -14.69 -0.18 6.23
CA PHE A 85 -13.46 0.51 5.83
C PHE A 85 -12.87 -0.15 4.57
N THR A 86 -13.53 0.07 3.42
CA THR A 86 -13.16 -0.47 2.11
C THR A 86 -13.00 0.64 1.07
N PRO A 87 -12.26 0.42 -0.04
CA PRO A 87 -12.14 1.39 -1.12
C PRO A 87 -13.49 1.84 -1.69
N ASP A 88 -14.41 0.90 -1.92
CA ASP A 88 -15.76 1.19 -2.44
C ASP A 88 -16.54 2.16 -1.55
N ILE A 89 -16.50 1.95 -0.24
CA ILE A 89 -17.23 2.80 0.71
C ILE A 89 -16.58 4.18 0.80
N LEU A 90 -15.25 4.25 0.86
CA LEU A 90 -14.53 5.52 0.86
C LEU A 90 -14.84 6.32 -0.41
N LEU A 91 -14.89 5.67 -1.56
CA LEU A 91 -15.26 6.30 -2.83
C LEU A 91 -16.72 6.77 -2.82
N ALA A 92 -17.66 5.95 -2.37
CA ALA A 92 -19.07 6.33 -2.26
C ALA A 92 -19.29 7.53 -1.32
N LEU A 93 -18.52 7.64 -0.23
CA LEU A 93 -18.55 8.81 0.65
C LEU A 93 -18.07 10.08 -0.06
N VAL A 94 -17.01 9.98 -0.87
CA VAL A 94 -16.50 11.08 -1.71
C VAL A 94 -17.52 11.47 -2.78
N GLU A 95 -18.06 10.51 -3.53
CA GLU A 95 -19.05 10.74 -4.59
C GLU A 95 -20.32 11.45 -4.10
N ARG A 96 -20.74 11.15 -2.86
CA ARG A 96 -21.89 11.80 -2.21
C ARG A 96 -21.55 13.10 -1.49
N ASN A 97 -20.31 13.58 -1.58
CA ASN A 97 -19.79 14.76 -0.89
C ASN A 97 -20.00 14.69 0.63
N LEU A 98 -19.95 13.48 1.21
CA LEU A 98 -19.98 13.29 2.67
C LEU A 98 -18.61 13.53 3.30
N ILE A 99 -17.55 13.35 2.51
CA ILE A 99 -16.17 13.73 2.82
C ILE A 99 -15.53 14.37 1.58
N ASP A 100 -14.54 15.23 1.78
CA ASP A 100 -13.70 15.72 0.67
C ASP A 100 -12.67 14.66 0.24
N VAL A 101 -12.39 14.57 -1.06
CA VAL A 101 -11.45 13.57 -1.61
C VAL A 101 -10.02 13.71 -1.07
N ASN A 102 -9.65 14.91 -0.60
CA ASN A 102 -8.36 15.24 0.01
C ASN A 102 -8.50 15.50 1.51
N GLU A 103 -9.63 15.13 2.12
CA GLU A 103 -9.84 15.29 3.54
C GLU A 103 -8.85 14.43 4.33
N ILE A 104 -8.09 15.06 5.23
CA ILE A 104 -7.25 14.32 6.17
C ILE A 104 -8.15 13.58 7.17
N LEU A 105 -8.18 12.25 7.09
CA LEU A 105 -9.08 11.40 7.89
C LEU A 105 -8.49 11.01 9.25
N ARG A 106 -7.17 11.19 9.44
CA ARG A 106 -6.45 10.85 10.66
C ARG A 106 -5.63 12.04 11.14
N ASP A 107 -5.68 12.35 12.43
CA ASP A 107 -5.09 13.54 13.04
C ASP A 107 -4.35 13.24 14.37
N ASP A 108 -4.18 11.96 14.71
CA ASP A 108 -3.60 11.48 15.97
C ASP A 108 -2.09 11.16 15.91
N HIS A 109 -1.42 11.36 14.76
CA HIS A 109 0.01 11.03 14.63
C HIS A 109 0.93 12.20 14.98
N PRO A 110 1.92 12.03 15.88
CA PRO A 110 2.80 13.11 16.34
C PRO A 110 3.70 13.72 15.26
N ASN A 111 3.95 13.01 14.15
CA ASN A 111 4.70 13.52 13.00
C ASN A 111 3.78 13.99 11.85
N GLY A 112 2.49 14.23 12.13
CA GLY A 112 1.49 14.57 11.12
C GLY A 112 0.92 13.33 10.42
N SER A 113 -0.32 13.48 9.93
CA SER A 113 -1.05 12.49 9.12
C SER A 113 -1.55 13.13 7.83
N GLU A 114 -0.80 14.11 7.34
CA GLU A 114 -1.13 14.94 6.17
C GLU A 114 -1.27 14.16 4.86
N HIS A 115 -0.79 12.92 4.82
CA HIS A 115 -0.95 12.00 3.70
C HIS A 115 -2.22 11.12 3.80
N TYR A 116 -2.87 11.06 4.98
CA TYR A 116 -3.95 10.09 5.26
C TYR A 116 -5.30 10.56 4.72
N THR A 117 -5.39 10.70 3.40
CA THR A 117 -6.60 11.04 2.62
C THR A 117 -7.44 9.79 2.32
N PRO A 118 -8.68 9.92 1.80
CA PRO A 118 -9.48 8.79 1.32
C PRO A 118 -8.74 7.82 0.39
N LEU A 119 -7.99 8.33 -0.59
CA LEU A 119 -7.18 7.47 -1.48
C LEU A 119 -6.11 6.72 -0.68
N PHE A 120 -5.38 7.40 0.20
CA PHE A 120 -4.38 6.76 1.04
C PHE A 120 -5.00 5.68 1.95
N ALA A 121 -6.13 6.00 2.58
CA ALA A 121 -6.91 5.08 3.40
C ALA A 121 -7.36 3.84 2.60
N ALA A 122 -7.82 4.03 1.36
CA ALA A 122 -8.18 2.94 0.46
C ALA A 122 -6.98 2.03 0.15
N LEU A 123 -5.80 2.60 -0.12
CA LEU A 123 -4.57 1.81 -0.34
C LEU A 123 -4.17 1.02 0.92
N VAL A 124 -4.32 1.61 2.11
CA VAL A 124 -4.02 0.94 3.39
C VAL A 124 -4.88 -0.31 3.62
N THR A 125 -6.09 -0.38 3.04
CA THR A 125 -6.92 -1.60 3.12
C THR A 125 -6.27 -2.80 2.42
N GLY A 126 -5.41 -2.56 1.43
CA GLY A 126 -4.83 -3.59 0.57
C GLY A 126 -5.81 -4.14 -0.50
N GLU A 127 -7.02 -3.58 -0.60
CA GLU A 127 -8.08 -4.02 -1.52
C GLU A 127 -8.28 -3.05 -2.70
N ALA A 128 -7.53 -1.94 -2.74
CA ALA A 128 -7.65 -0.95 -3.79
C ALA A 128 -7.17 -1.53 -5.15
N THR A 129 -8.03 -1.42 -6.16
CA THR A 129 -7.72 -1.80 -7.54
C THR A 129 -7.32 -0.56 -8.34
N ASN A 130 -6.81 -0.77 -9.55
CA ASN A 130 -6.52 0.31 -10.48
C ASN A 130 -7.76 1.20 -10.72
N GLU A 131 -8.95 0.60 -10.82
CA GLU A 131 -10.22 1.31 -11.01
C GLU A 131 -10.55 2.19 -9.81
N HIS A 132 -10.36 1.68 -8.59
CA HIS A 132 -10.53 2.48 -7.37
C HIS A 132 -9.59 3.69 -7.37
N ILE A 133 -8.30 3.47 -7.64
CA ILE A 133 -7.30 4.54 -7.67
C ILE A 133 -7.66 5.59 -8.73
N GLN A 134 -8.01 5.14 -9.94
CA GLN A 134 -8.39 6.05 -11.02
C GLN A 134 -9.64 6.86 -10.66
N ALA A 135 -10.65 6.25 -10.03
CA ALA A 135 -11.85 6.96 -9.60
C ALA A 135 -11.52 8.06 -8.57
N PHE A 136 -10.67 7.77 -7.56
CA PHE A 136 -10.21 8.81 -6.64
C PHE A 136 -9.46 9.94 -7.36
N ILE A 137 -8.61 9.61 -8.34
CA ILE A 137 -7.89 10.59 -9.16
C ILE A 137 -8.86 11.44 -9.98
N ASP A 138 -9.89 10.84 -10.59
CA ASP A 138 -10.91 11.53 -11.37
C ASP A 138 -11.74 12.50 -10.50
N HIS A 139 -11.90 12.17 -9.22
CA HIS A 139 -12.46 13.06 -8.20
C HIS A 139 -11.50 14.15 -7.70
N GLY A 140 -10.24 14.15 -8.13
CA GLY A 140 -9.25 15.17 -7.80
C GLY A 140 -8.37 14.82 -6.59
N ALA A 141 -8.19 13.54 -6.28
CA ALA A 141 -7.23 13.11 -5.27
C ALA A 141 -5.81 13.63 -5.62
N TYR A 142 -5.20 14.27 -4.63
CA TYR A 142 -3.85 14.79 -4.69
C TYR A 142 -2.89 13.89 -3.92
N ILE A 143 -1.71 13.70 -4.50
CA ILE A 143 -0.62 12.93 -3.92
C ILE A 143 0.57 13.89 -3.81
N ASP A 144 1.08 14.07 -2.59
CA ASP A 144 2.26 14.89 -2.35
C ASP A 144 3.51 14.00 -2.33
N PRO A 145 4.38 14.06 -3.37
CA PRO A 145 5.56 13.22 -3.44
C PRO A 145 6.63 13.58 -2.39
N SER A 146 6.50 14.72 -1.69
CA SER A 146 7.41 15.10 -0.61
C SER A 146 7.09 14.42 0.72
N LEU A 147 5.91 13.82 0.85
CA LEU A 147 5.50 13.12 2.07
C LEU A 147 5.91 11.64 2.00
N GLU A 148 6.82 11.24 2.90
CA GLU A 148 7.36 9.88 2.98
C GLU A 148 6.28 8.79 3.10
N GLY A 149 5.14 9.12 3.71
CA GLY A 149 3.99 8.20 3.81
C GLY A 149 3.52 7.68 2.45
N TRP A 150 3.53 8.54 1.41
CA TRP A 150 3.16 8.12 0.06
C TRP A 150 4.19 7.16 -0.55
N ASN A 151 5.48 7.41 -0.36
CA ASN A 151 6.54 6.51 -0.84
C ASN A 151 6.40 5.12 -0.19
N TYR A 152 6.07 5.12 1.11
CA TYR A 152 5.88 3.90 1.89
C TYR A 152 4.69 3.06 1.40
N ILE A 153 3.53 3.68 1.13
CA ILE A 153 2.35 2.93 0.67
C ILE A 153 2.54 2.45 -0.78
N ILE A 154 3.06 3.29 -1.67
CA ILE A 154 3.31 2.94 -3.08
C ILE A 154 4.25 1.74 -3.18
N ALA A 155 5.30 1.67 -2.33
CA ALA A 155 6.25 0.56 -2.33
C ALA A 155 5.64 -0.81 -1.97
N LYS A 156 4.42 -0.85 -1.42
CA LYS A 156 3.67 -2.07 -1.11
C LYS A 156 2.64 -2.45 -2.18
N GLU A 157 2.36 -1.55 -3.10
CA GLU A 157 1.40 -1.77 -4.17
C GLU A 157 1.91 -2.73 -5.24
N ASN A 158 0.98 -3.26 -6.02
CA ASN A 158 1.35 -3.96 -7.26
C ASN A 158 1.88 -2.95 -8.31
N ASN A 159 2.54 -3.46 -9.35
CA ASN A 159 3.16 -2.63 -10.39
C ASN A 159 2.19 -1.64 -11.04
N ALA A 160 0.97 -2.06 -11.33
CA ALA A 160 0.01 -1.24 -12.07
C ALA A 160 -0.56 -0.11 -11.20
N ASN A 161 -0.89 -0.39 -9.93
CA ASN A 161 -1.26 0.62 -8.94
C ASN A 161 -0.11 1.63 -8.74
N ALA A 162 1.12 1.14 -8.55
CA ALA A 162 2.28 2.00 -8.35
C ALA A 162 2.54 2.92 -9.55
N ASP A 163 2.44 2.41 -10.78
CA ASP A 163 2.61 3.20 -12.01
C ASP A 163 1.61 4.36 -12.09
N ILE A 164 0.32 4.09 -11.81
CA ILE A 164 -0.74 5.11 -11.80
C ILE A 164 -0.41 6.21 -10.79
N LEU A 165 -0.04 5.83 -9.56
CA LEU A 165 0.26 6.76 -8.48
C LEU A 165 1.50 7.61 -8.80
N ILE A 166 2.58 6.97 -9.26
CA ILE A 166 3.86 7.62 -9.64
C ILE A 166 3.64 8.60 -10.79
N GLN A 167 2.91 8.19 -11.82
CA GLN A 167 2.64 9.02 -13.00
C GLN A 167 1.77 10.22 -12.65
N HIS A 168 0.68 10.00 -11.90
CA HIS A 168 -0.24 11.06 -11.50
C HIS A 168 0.45 12.14 -10.65
N ALA A 169 1.22 11.71 -9.66
CA ALA A 169 1.95 12.59 -8.75
C ALA A 169 3.22 13.19 -9.36
N LYS A 170 3.62 12.75 -10.57
CA LYS A 170 4.82 13.20 -11.30
C LYS A 170 6.08 13.10 -10.46
N TYR A 171 6.27 11.94 -9.85
CA TYR A 171 7.49 11.64 -9.08
C TYR A 171 8.74 11.86 -9.93
N ASP A 172 9.77 12.45 -9.32
CA ASP A 172 11.08 12.57 -9.95
C ASP A 172 11.91 11.29 -9.78
N HIS A 173 13.02 11.18 -10.50
CA HIS A 173 13.89 10.01 -10.45
C HIS A 173 14.42 9.71 -9.04
N LYS A 174 14.62 10.72 -8.20
CA LYS A 174 15.13 10.53 -6.85
C LYS A 174 14.05 9.88 -5.98
N SER A 175 12.83 10.39 -6.02
CA SER A 175 11.72 9.83 -5.24
C SER A 175 11.29 8.46 -5.76
N ILE A 176 11.38 8.19 -7.07
CA ILE A 176 11.18 6.82 -7.62
C ILE A 176 12.24 5.86 -7.07
N TRP A 177 13.48 6.30 -6.92
CA TRP A 177 14.51 5.48 -6.28
C TRP A 177 14.18 5.18 -4.81
N GLU A 178 13.75 6.19 -4.04
CA GLU A 178 13.32 5.98 -2.64
C GLU A 178 12.18 4.95 -2.54
N ILE A 179 11.21 4.98 -3.45
CA ILE A 179 10.16 3.96 -3.57
C ILE A 179 10.75 2.58 -3.91
N THR A 180 11.73 2.54 -4.82
CA THR A 180 12.39 1.30 -5.25
C THR A 180 13.13 0.64 -4.08
N GLU A 181 13.86 1.40 -3.27
CA GLU A 181 14.52 0.91 -2.05
C GLU A 181 13.50 0.38 -1.04
N LEU A 182 12.40 1.11 -0.83
CA LEU A 182 11.33 0.67 0.06
C LEU A 182 10.69 -0.64 -0.44
N ALA A 183 10.45 -0.79 -1.75
CA ALA A 183 9.93 -2.02 -2.33
C ALA A 183 10.90 -3.20 -2.08
N PHE A 184 12.21 -2.96 -2.21
CA PHE A 184 13.23 -3.95 -1.86
C PHE A 184 13.14 -4.37 -0.38
N HIS A 185 13.00 -3.40 0.52
CA HIS A 185 12.89 -3.64 1.96
C HIS A 185 11.60 -4.38 2.35
N PHE A 186 10.47 -4.05 1.72
CA PHE A 186 9.19 -4.77 1.90
C PHE A 186 9.13 -6.12 1.22
N ARG A 187 10.18 -6.51 0.50
CA ARG A 187 10.24 -7.74 -0.29
C ARG A 187 9.21 -7.77 -1.43
N ASN A 188 8.79 -6.61 -1.89
CA ASN A 188 7.98 -6.48 -3.10
C ASN A 188 8.90 -6.52 -4.33
N MET A 189 9.44 -7.72 -4.60
CA MET A 189 10.45 -7.91 -5.66
C MET A 189 9.90 -7.65 -7.07
N ALA A 190 8.58 -7.84 -7.26
CA ALA A 190 7.91 -7.54 -8.52
C ALA A 190 7.96 -6.03 -8.83
N LEU A 191 7.63 -5.19 -7.86
CA LEU A 191 7.69 -3.73 -8.01
C LEU A 191 9.14 -3.23 -8.06
N PHE A 192 10.02 -3.77 -7.20
CA PHE A 192 11.44 -3.43 -7.22
C PHE A 192 12.04 -3.63 -8.62
N ARG A 193 11.84 -4.81 -9.22
CA ARG A 193 12.33 -5.12 -10.57
C ARG A 193 11.76 -4.16 -11.60
N HIS A 194 10.44 -3.97 -11.58
CA HIS A 194 9.73 -3.10 -12.51
C HIS A 194 10.29 -1.67 -12.50
N LEU A 195 10.43 -1.07 -11.32
CA LEU A 195 10.96 0.29 -11.20
C LEU A 195 12.44 0.39 -11.54
N ALA A 196 13.23 -0.63 -11.16
CA ALA A 196 14.65 -0.72 -11.47
C ALA A 196 14.95 -0.75 -12.97
N GLU A 197 14.18 -1.53 -13.72
CA GLU A 197 14.31 -1.67 -15.17
C GLU A 197 13.88 -0.40 -15.91
N GLN A 198 12.77 0.21 -15.50
CA GLN A 198 12.23 1.40 -16.16
C GLN A 198 13.08 2.65 -15.95
N ASN A 199 13.68 2.82 -14.77
CA ASN A 199 14.33 4.08 -14.38
C ASN A 199 15.85 4.05 -14.48
N GLN A 200 16.45 2.95 -14.94
CA GLN A 200 17.89 2.75 -15.08
C GLN A 200 18.64 3.11 -13.80
N LEU A 201 18.67 2.17 -12.85
CA LEU A 201 19.30 2.36 -11.55
C LEU A 201 20.75 2.90 -11.66
N PRO A 202 21.07 4.02 -10.98
CA PRO A 202 22.44 4.47 -10.80
C PRO A 202 23.27 3.36 -10.12
N GLY A 203 24.43 3.02 -10.70
CA GLY A 203 25.28 1.96 -10.17
C GLY A 203 25.72 2.16 -8.71
N GLU A 204 25.91 3.40 -8.26
CA GLU A 204 26.28 3.76 -6.87
C GLU A 204 25.18 3.42 -5.86
N GLN A 205 23.92 3.38 -6.29
CA GLN A 205 22.78 3.09 -5.44
C GLN A 205 22.61 1.58 -5.19
N LEU A 206 23.15 0.74 -6.09
CA LEU A 206 23.18 -0.71 -5.90
C LEU A 206 24.09 -1.14 -4.76
N ASP A 207 25.19 -0.43 -4.52
CA ASP A 207 26.10 -0.73 -3.41
C ASP A 207 25.38 -0.67 -2.06
N SER A 208 24.50 0.31 -1.88
CA SER A 208 23.70 0.46 -0.65
C SER A 208 22.75 -0.73 -0.42
N LEU A 209 22.15 -1.25 -1.50
CA LEU A 209 21.29 -2.44 -1.41
C LEU A 209 22.07 -3.72 -1.12
N ILE A 210 23.26 -3.87 -1.72
CA ILE A 210 24.15 -5.01 -1.48
C ILE A 210 24.64 -4.99 -0.02
N GLU A 211 25.04 -3.82 0.48
CA GLU A 211 25.43 -3.61 1.88
C GLU A 211 24.30 -3.95 2.86
N ALA A 212 23.09 -3.46 2.60
CA ALA A 212 21.92 -3.77 3.42
C ALA A 212 21.63 -5.27 3.45
N THR A 213 21.77 -5.94 2.30
CA THR A 213 21.59 -7.40 2.18
C THR A 213 22.66 -8.16 2.97
N ALA A 214 23.93 -7.75 2.85
CA ALA A 214 25.04 -8.32 3.60
C ALA A 214 24.87 -8.15 5.12
N ALA A 215 24.42 -6.98 5.58
CA ALA A 215 24.15 -6.71 6.98
C ALA A 215 23.02 -7.60 7.54
N ARG A 216 21.92 -7.76 6.78
CA ARG A 216 20.82 -8.67 7.17
C ARG A 216 21.26 -10.12 7.20
N LEU A 217 22.12 -10.54 6.29
CA LEU A 217 22.70 -11.88 6.29
C LEU A 217 23.57 -12.13 7.52
N ALA A 218 24.43 -11.17 7.88
CA ALA A 218 25.21 -11.24 9.11
C ALA A 218 24.31 -11.32 10.35
N GLN A 219 23.22 -10.55 10.38
CA GLN A 219 22.24 -10.60 11.47
C GLN A 219 21.52 -11.95 11.54
N SER A 220 21.03 -12.49 10.43
CA SER A 220 20.38 -13.80 10.35
C SER A 220 21.29 -14.93 10.83
N LYS A 221 22.60 -14.86 10.52
CA LYS A 221 23.60 -15.81 11.05
C LYS A 221 23.67 -15.78 12.57
N ASN A 222 23.58 -14.60 13.17
CA ASN A 222 23.63 -14.44 14.63
C ASN A 222 22.33 -14.85 15.33
N THR A 223 21.18 -14.66 14.69
CA THR A 223 19.85 -14.89 15.30
C THR A 223 19.22 -16.22 14.93
N GLY A 224 19.75 -16.94 13.94
CA GLY A 224 19.12 -18.13 13.39
C GLY A 224 17.87 -17.84 12.55
N ALA A 225 17.65 -16.58 12.16
CA ALA A 225 16.47 -16.20 11.37
C ALA A 225 16.48 -16.85 9.97
N PRO A 226 15.29 -17.12 9.38
CA PRO A 226 15.16 -17.67 8.04
C PRO A 226 15.97 -16.89 7.00
N THR A 227 16.67 -17.61 6.14
CA THR A 227 17.57 -17.05 5.13
C THR A 227 16.97 -17.07 3.73
N GLU A 228 15.90 -17.82 3.50
CA GLU A 228 15.20 -17.94 2.22
C GLU A 228 14.86 -16.56 1.62
N PRO A 229 14.36 -15.57 2.38
CA PRO A 229 14.08 -14.25 1.83
C PRO A 229 15.34 -13.47 1.40
N LEU A 230 16.51 -13.81 1.94
CA LEU A 230 17.79 -13.20 1.57
C LEU A 230 18.36 -13.84 0.31
N VAL A 231 18.17 -15.15 0.12
CA VAL A 231 18.52 -15.85 -1.13
C VAL A 231 17.80 -15.19 -2.29
N GLU A 232 16.48 -14.98 -2.14
CA GLU A 232 15.68 -14.30 -3.15
C GLU A 232 16.24 -12.91 -3.46
N GLN A 233 16.45 -12.06 -2.46
CA GLN A 233 17.03 -10.72 -2.65
C GLN A 233 18.39 -10.73 -3.36
N ILE A 234 19.29 -11.67 -3.03
CA ILE A 234 20.60 -11.79 -3.68
C ILE A 234 20.43 -12.19 -5.15
N GLN A 235 19.60 -13.19 -5.44
CA GLN A 235 19.32 -13.62 -6.81
C GLN A 235 18.74 -12.49 -7.67
N TYR A 236 17.86 -11.67 -7.08
CA TYR A 236 17.31 -10.49 -7.77
C TYR A 236 18.38 -9.45 -8.05
N LEU A 237 19.23 -9.11 -7.07
CA LEU A 237 20.32 -8.18 -7.30
C LEU A 237 21.28 -8.68 -8.39
N GLN A 238 21.61 -9.98 -8.39
CA GLN A 238 22.47 -10.62 -9.40
C GLN A 238 21.88 -10.55 -10.83
N ALA A 239 20.55 -10.54 -10.95
CA ALA A 239 19.87 -10.48 -12.24
C ALA A 239 19.87 -9.07 -12.87
N LEU A 240 20.29 -8.04 -12.13
CA LEU A 240 20.33 -6.67 -12.64
C LEU A 240 21.46 -6.51 -13.67
N THR A 241 21.11 -6.06 -14.88
CA THR A 241 22.05 -5.87 -15.99
C THR A 241 23.05 -4.74 -15.76
N SER A 242 22.84 -3.92 -14.73
CA SER A 242 23.64 -2.74 -14.38
C SER A 242 24.78 -3.02 -13.40
N LEU A 243 24.95 -4.27 -12.93
CA LEU A 243 26.01 -4.62 -12.00
C LEU A 243 27.40 -4.47 -12.63
N ASN A 244 28.32 -3.83 -11.91
CA ASN A 244 29.74 -3.90 -12.24
C ASN A 244 30.37 -5.22 -11.74
N SER A 245 31.60 -5.50 -12.15
CA SER A 245 32.28 -6.76 -11.80
C SER A 245 32.52 -6.94 -10.29
N GLU A 246 32.73 -5.85 -9.55
CA GLU A 246 32.94 -5.90 -8.09
C GLU A 246 31.64 -6.24 -7.36
N GLN A 247 30.54 -5.59 -7.74
CA GLN A 247 29.19 -5.85 -7.23
C GLN A 247 28.75 -7.30 -7.51
N ALA A 248 28.99 -7.78 -8.72
CA ALA A 248 28.68 -9.17 -9.10
C ALA A 248 29.48 -10.18 -8.25
N LEU A 249 30.77 -9.94 -8.03
CA LEU A 249 31.61 -10.80 -7.17
C LEU A 249 31.15 -10.78 -5.71
N TRP A 250 30.76 -9.61 -5.20
CA TRP A 250 30.25 -9.49 -3.83
C TRP A 250 28.97 -10.31 -3.63
N LEU A 251 28.01 -10.19 -4.54
CA LEU A 251 26.76 -10.95 -4.48
C LEU A 251 26.99 -12.46 -4.55
N LEU A 252 27.91 -12.94 -5.40
CA LEU A 252 28.31 -14.35 -5.46
C LEU A 252 28.91 -14.83 -4.13
N GLU A 253 29.69 -14.00 -3.44
CA GLU A 253 30.23 -14.34 -2.14
C GLU A 253 29.14 -14.43 -1.07
N LEU A 254 28.16 -13.51 -1.10
CA LEU A 254 27.01 -13.57 -0.19
C LEU A 254 26.20 -14.86 -0.37
N GLU A 255 25.92 -15.24 -1.62
CA GLU A 255 25.21 -16.46 -1.99
C GLU A 255 25.92 -17.72 -1.47
N LYS A 256 27.23 -17.86 -1.70
CA LYS A 256 28.01 -19.00 -1.17
C LYS A 256 27.89 -19.13 0.34
N THR A 257 27.86 -18.01 1.06
CA THR A 257 27.75 -18.06 2.52
C THR A 257 26.37 -18.49 3.03
N LEU A 258 25.36 -18.55 2.15
CA LEU A 258 24.04 -19.11 2.44
C LEU A 258 24.01 -20.63 2.24
N GLU A 259 24.62 -21.13 1.16
CA GLU A 259 24.65 -22.57 0.83
C GLU A 259 25.36 -23.43 1.89
N VAL A 260 26.38 -22.90 2.58
CA VAL A 260 27.13 -23.61 3.63
C VAL A 260 26.26 -24.00 4.84
N LYS A 261 25.06 -23.42 4.99
CA LYS A 261 24.17 -23.65 6.15
C LYS A 261 23.13 -24.76 5.92
N GLU A 262 22.93 -25.21 4.69
CA GLU A 262 21.94 -26.25 4.34
C GLU A 262 22.54 -27.67 4.31
N GLN A 263 23.86 -27.82 4.54
CA GLN A 263 24.58 -29.10 4.63
C GLN A 263 24.89 -29.48 6.09
#